data_AF-A0A7U9HEK1-F1
#
_entry.id   AF-A0A7U9HEK1-F1
#
_cell.length_a   1.000
_cell.length_b   1.000
_cell.length_c   1.000
_cell.angle_alpha   90.00
_cell.angle_beta   90.00
_cell.angle_gamma   90.00
#
_symmetry.space_group_name_H-M   'P 1'
#
loop_
_entity.id
_entity.type
_entity.pdbx_description
1 polymer ?
#
loop_
_entity_poly.entity_id
_entity_poly.type
_entity_poly.pdbx_seq_one_letter_code
_entity_poly.pdbx_strand_id
1 'polypeptide(L)'
;MNEETEEAIEVAKQQRREETDRLERANRERTQESRLSEELVALITAMEAAFADGRTGEAVDKGRQAAVLLLDRSGTWTREAAEFALAGSDEDVLRWIEADRVIALQQDNAENTAATAAISTQNVAEAAAAALQTEDPAAIRTFLEEGAVEAARDDNEVEVTTLLADDSTGTAVRRAAEAALTDGSAEALHTFLHVKRAAAVHEDDKVAATTLLVSGGPYVQAAAKVALEGDTHMLRQFIGTTQHEFARIDHDHATHISAIRAAIARAAKTAQDALEDAARASEAAAVARQAAAEATEWAGKAEGWAADAKASAEEARQNAEDAENSAAAAARSAQTAANAAAAARRASSVARDAANRAVRSAETAASYALDAQRSATVARQAKLAAGKSFAEAAAAATEARILVIQAAIRQAIHDALDNSKVPIDGETGLPDGAESCLTPFGDPIEHRNNTNPWELGWSWLTGSGPTSQCFGPDDEFTRLYREHSHTQGVLAYFLNEWQRTGKYELGHTYMNDYMLSGFDGAGKYMTDYGTLTTGGLTGNLAYTFLGSHQVRMTPIRENADGSVTWRYTAYNESDIESATHPPVIGYTDWWSDTVGAFVDKVVGDEGPLSPKTQVIEFDVTLGP
;
A
#
# COMPACT_ATOMS: atom_id res chain seq x y z
N MET A 1 -24.00 -24.14 -0.68
CA MET A 1 -22.62 -24.61 -0.95
C MET A 1 -22.41 -25.09 -2.39
N ASN A 2 -22.98 -26.21 -2.87
CA ASN A 2 -22.66 -26.70 -4.23
C ASN A 2 -23.06 -25.74 -5.37
N GLU A 3 -24.28 -25.20 -5.34
CA GLU A 3 -24.78 -24.26 -6.36
C GLU A 3 -23.99 -22.94 -6.35
N GLU A 4 -23.72 -22.38 -5.17
CA GLU A 4 -22.89 -21.16 -4.99
C GLU A 4 -21.43 -21.37 -5.45
N THR A 5 -20.88 -22.58 -5.24
CA THR A 5 -19.52 -22.90 -5.70
C THR A 5 -19.47 -23.00 -7.22
N GLU A 6 -20.49 -23.58 -7.85
CA GLU A 6 -20.59 -23.66 -9.31
C GLU A 6 -20.71 -22.26 -9.95
N GLU A 7 -21.50 -21.36 -9.35
CA GLU A 7 -21.59 -19.96 -9.80
C GLU A 7 -20.25 -19.22 -9.67
N ALA A 8 -19.57 -19.37 -8.54
CA ALA A 8 -18.26 -18.76 -8.31
C ALA A 8 -17.18 -19.29 -9.28
N ILE A 9 -17.24 -20.56 -9.66
CA ILE A 9 -16.35 -21.15 -10.66
C ILE A 9 -16.55 -20.50 -12.04
N GLU A 10 -17.79 -20.23 -12.44
CA GLU A 10 -18.04 -19.58 -13.73
C GLU A 10 -17.53 -18.14 -13.76
N VAL A 11 -17.63 -17.40 -12.65
CA VAL A 11 -16.99 -16.08 -12.50
C VAL A 11 -15.47 -16.19 -12.58
N ALA A 12 -14.87 -17.16 -11.91
CA ALA A 12 -13.42 -17.39 -11.91
C ALA A 12 -12.89 -17.68 -13.32
N LYS A 13 -13.58 -18.54 -14.08
CA LYS A 13 -13.25 -18.83 -15.49
C LYS A 13 -13.35 -17.59 -16.37
N GLN A 14 -14.32 -16.72 -16.12
CA GLN A 14 -14.47 -15.47 -16.84
C GLN A 14 -13.28 -14.53 -16.57
N GLN A 15 -12.86 -14.38 -15.31
CA GLN A 15 -11.69 -13.58 -14.94
C GLN A 15 -10.40 -14.12 -15.57
N ARG A 16 -10.21 -15.45 -15.62
CA ARG A 16 -9.09 -16.07 -16.35
C ARG A 16 -9.10 -15.75 -17.85
N ARG A 17 -10.28 -15.76 -18.49
CA ARG A 17 -10.39 -15.37 -19.91
C ARG A 17 -10.00 -13.91 -20.10
N GLU A 18 -10.44 -13.02 -19.21
CA GLU A 18 -10.05 -11.61 -19.26
C GLU A 18 -8.54 -11.40 -19.06
N GLU A 19 -7.91 -12.12 -18.13
CA GLU A 19 -6.45 -12.11 -17.98
C GLU A 19 -5.76 -12.54 -19.28
N THR A 20 -6.23 -13.63 -19.91
CA THR A 20 -5.69 -14.11 -21.18
C THR A 20 -5.84 -13.07 -22.28
N ASP A 21 -7.02 -12.46 -22.43
CA ASP A 21 -7.28 -11.42 -23.43
C ASP A 21 -6.42 -10.17 -23.19
N ARG A 22 -6.18 -9.80 -21.92
CA ARG A 22 -5.26 -8.70 -21.55
C ARG A 22 -3.83 -9.04 -21.94
N LEU A 23 -3.35 -10.25 -21.66
CA LEU A 23 -2.00 -10.71 -22.02
C LEU A 23 -1.81 -10.75 -23.54
N GLU A 24 -2.80 -11.23 -24.30
CA GLU A 24 -2.76 -11.21 -25.76
C GLU A 24 -2.74 -9.79 -26.31
N ARG A 25 -3.53 -8.88 -25.72
CA ARG A 25 -3.54 -7.47 -26.11
C ARG A 25 -2.19 -6.81 -25.86
N ALA A 26 -1.60 -6.98 -24.67
CA ALA A 26 -0.28 -6.50 -24.35
C ALA A 26 0.79 -7.05 -25.32
N ASN A 27 0.69 -8.33 -25.71
CA ASN A 27 1.58 -8.91 -26.72
C ASN A 27 1.42 -8.28 -28.11
N ARG A 28 0.19 -7.95 -28.52
CA ARG A 28 -0.09 -7.24 -29.78
C ARG A 28 0.46 -5.81 -29.73
N GLU A 29 0.24 -5.10 -28.63
CA GLU A 29 0.76 -3.75 -28.39
C GLU A 29 2.29 -3.73 -28.45
N ARG A 30 2.96 -4.67 -27.77
CA ARG A 30 4.43 -4.84 -27.83
C ARG A 30 4.93 -5.10 -29.26
N THR A 31 4.19 -5.89 -30.03
CA THR A 31 4.54 -6.15 -31.44
C THR A 31 4.39 -4.88 -32.29
N GLN A 32 3.36 -4.09 -32.04
CA GLN A 32 3.15 -2.80 -32.70
C GLN A 32 4.22 -1.79 -32.29
N GLU A 33 4.64 -1.80 -31.01
CA GLU A 33 5.75 -1.01 -30.50
C GLU A 33 7.05 -1.31 -31.22
N SER A 34 7.42 -2.60 -31.34
CA SER A 34 8.61 -3.03 -32.07
C SER A 34 8.62 -2.49 -33.51
N ARG A 35 7.48 -2.55 -34.21
CA ARG A 35 7.38 -2.05 -35.59
C ARG A 35 7.55 -0.54 -35.69
N LEU A 36 6.93 0.22 -34.80
CA LEU A 36 7.06 1.68 -34.77
C LEU A 36 8.49 2.11 -34.40
N SER A 37 9.17 1.35 -33.54
CA SER A 37 10.60 1.56 -33.26
C SER A 37 11.47 1.29 -34.48
N GLU A 38 11.22 0.20 -35.23
CA GLU A 38 11.92 -0.07 -36.50
C GLU A 38 11.70 1.03 -37.54
N GLU A 39 10.47 1.53 -37.67
CA GLU A 39 10.13 2.64 -38.57
C GLU A 39 10.84 3.93 -38.17
N LEU A 40 10.86 4.28 -36.88
CA LEU A 40 11.56 5.43 -36.35
C LEU A 40 13.07 5.36 -36.67
N VAL A 41 13.70 4.21 -36.43
CA VAL A 41 15.13 4.00 -36.75
C VAL A 41 15.40 4.18 -38.25
N ALA A 42 14.52 3.67 -39.10
CA ALA A 42 14.66 3.84 -40.55
C ALA A 42 14.52 5.31 -40.97
N LEU A 43 13.59 6.06 -40.37
CA LEU A 43 13.40 7.50 -40.63
C LEU A 43 14.58 8.33 -40.14
N ILE A 44 15.11 8.05 -38.95
CA ILE A 44 16.31 8.70 -38.41
C ILE A 44 17.52 8.44 -39.32
N THR A 45 17.71 7.19 -39.75
CA THR A 45 18.80 6.85 -40.68
C THR A 45 18.67 7.60 -42.01
N ALA A 46 17.45 7.67 -42.56
CA ALA A 46 17.19 8.35 -43.83
C ALA A 46 17.36 9.87 -43.74
N MET A 47 16.87 10.50 -42.66
CA MET A 47 17.00 11.95 -42.48
C MET A 47 18.47 12.37 -42.28
N GLU A 48 19.25 11.60 -41.52
CA GLU A 48 20.68 11.88 -41.28
C GLU A 48 21.51 11.73 -42.56
N ALA A 49 21.24 10.69 -43.35
CA ALA A 49 21.88 10.50 -44.65
C ALA A 49 21.54 11.65 -45.63
N ALA A 50 20.27 12.05 -45.69
CA ALA A 50 19.85 13.17 -46.53
C ALA A 50 20.48 14.50 -46.09
N PHE A 51 20.58 14.73 -44.78
CA PHE A 51 21.24 15.90 -44.21
C PHE A 51 22.73 15.94 -44.57
N ALA A 52 23.45 14.83 -44.38
CA ALA A 52 24.87 14.72 -44.71
C ALA A 52 25.16 14.93 -46.21
N ASP A 53 24.25 14.50 -47.09
CA ASP A 53 24.35 14.68 -48.54
C ASP A 53 23.94 16.10 -49.02
N GLY A 54 23.51 16.99 -48.11
CA GLY A 54 23.01 18.32 -48.44
C GLY A 54 21.63 18.34 -49.10
N ARG A 55 20.88 17.22 -49.06
CA ARG A 55 19.50 17.08 -49.57
C ARG A 55 18.49 17.59 -48.53
N THR A 56 18.57 18.89 -48.22
CA THR A 56 17.85 19.50 -47.09
C THR A 56 16.33 19.31 -47.13
N GLY A 57 15.69 19.38 -48.30
CA GLY A 57 14.25 19.14 -48.42
C GLY A 57 13.84 17.73 -47.99
N GLU A 58 14.60 16.72 -48.40
CA GLU A 58 14.33 15.32 -48.00
C GLU A 58 14.65 15.08 -46.52
N ALA A 59 15.72 15.71 -46.01
CA ALA A 59 16.06 15.67 -44.59
C ALA A 59 14.91 16.22 -43.73
N VAL A 60 14.33 17.36 -44.12
CA VAL A 60 13.18 17.97 -43.43
C VAL A 60 11.95 17.07 -43.51
N ASP A 61 11.62 16.53 -44.68
CA ASP A 61 10.45 15.67 -44.86
C ASP A 61 10.52 14.41 -43.97
N LYS A 62 11.70 13.79 -43.89
CA LYS A 62 11.95 12.61 -43.04
C LYS A 62 12.05 12.99 -41.57
N GLY A 63 12.66 14.12 -41.26
CA GLY A 63 12.77 14.66 -39.90
C GLY A 63 11.40 14.94 -39.29
N ARG A 64 10.46 15.52 -40.04
CA ARG A 64 9.09 15.75 -39.56
C ARG A 64 8.35 14.42 -39.29
N GLN A 65 8.54 13.40 -40.12
CA GLN A 65 7.97 12.06 -39.88
C GLN A 65 8.53 11.43 -38.60
N ALA A 66 9.85 11.48 -38.42
CA ALA A 66 10.50 10.99 -37.20
C ALA A 66 10.03 11.75 -35.95
N ALA A 67 9.95 13.09 -36.02
CA ALA A 67 9.50 13.93 -34.92
C ALA A 67 8.05 13.61 -34.50
N VAL A 68 7.14 13.32 -35.44
CA VAL A 68 5.77 12.89 -35.12
C VAL A 68 5.74 11.57 -34.35
N LEU A 69 6.56 10.59 -34.73
CA LEU A 69 6.64 9.32 -34.01
C LEU A 69 7.19 9.47 -32.59
N LEU A 70 7.96 10.53 -32.32
CA LEU A 70 8.50 10.83 -31.00
C LEU A 70 7.48 11.54 -30.09
N LEU A 71 6.38 12.12 -30.61
CA LEU A 71 5.43 12.87 -29.78
C LEU A 71 4.71 12.03 -28.72
N ASP A 72 4.30 10.80 -29.06
CA ASP A 72 3.52 9.97 -28.14
C ASP A 72 4.41 9.14 -27.20
N ARG A 73 5.61 8.77 -27.62
CA ARG A 73 6.35 7.63 -27.04
C ARG A 73 7.82 7.86 -26.77
N SER A 74 8.20 9.11 -26.56
CA SER A 74 9.55 9.46 -26.09
C SER A 74 9.54 10.01 -24.67
N GLY A 75 10.75 10.13 -24.11
CA GLY A 75 10.98 10.91 -22.90
C GLY A 75 10.58 12.38 -23.08
N THR A 76 10.44 13.06 -21.95
CA THR A 76 9.90 14.42 -21.83
C THR A 76 10.65 15.42 -22.71
N TRP A 77 11.98 15.33 -22.77
CA TRP A 77 12.80 16.25 -23.55
C TRP A 77 12.75 15.95 -25.03
N THR A 78 12.81 14.67 -25.40
CA THR A 78 12.71 14.28 -26.82
C THR A 78 11.36 14.71 -27.39
N ARG A 79 10.29 14.66 -26.60
CA ARG A 79 8.95 15.11 -27.00
C ARG A 79 8.94 16.62 -27.22
N GLU A 80 9.41 17.40 -26.24
CA GLU A 80 9.49 18.86 -26.34
C GLU A 80 10.31 19.31 -27.56
N ALA A 81 11.49 18.70 -27.76
CA ALA A 81 12.35 19.03 -28.89
C ALA A 81 11.68 18.73 -30.23
N ALA A 82 10.95 17.61 -30.33
CA ALA A 82 10.15 17.26 -31.50
C ALA A 82 8.99 18.25 -31.73
N GLU A 83 8.25 18.62 -30.68
CA GLU A 83 7.17 19.62 -30.76
C GLU A 83 7.69 20.97 -31.26
N PHE A 84 8.82 21.44 -30.74
CA PHE A 84 9.42 22.69 -31.17
C PHE A 84 9.88 22.67 -32.62
N ALA A 85 10.51 21.58 -33.07
CA ALA A 85 10.91 21.41 -34.46
C ALA A 85 9.69 21.40 -35.39
N LEU A 86 8.61 20.72 -34.99
CA LEU A 86 7.36 20.64 -35.76
C LEU A 86 6.63 21.99 -35.83
N ALA A 87 6.66 22.79 -34.76
CA ALA A 87 6.09 24.13 -34.70
C ALA A 87 6.96 25.20 -35.41
N GLY A 88 8.19 24.84 -35.78
CA GLY A 88 9.17 25.72 -36.40
C GLY A 88 9.20 25.69 -37.93
N SER A 89 10.16 26.43 -38.47
CA SER A 89 10.54 26.45 -39.87
C SER A 89 11.38 25.22 -40.25
N ASP A 90 11.67 25.06 -41.54
CA ASP A 90 12.55 24.00 -42.02
C ASP A 90 13.97 24.10 -41.42
N GLU A 91 14.43 25.31 -41.10
CA GLU A 91 15.71 25.53 -40.42
C GLU A 91 15.70 24.96 -38.99
N ASP A 92 14.56 25.04 -38.29
CA ASP A 92 14.41 24.47 -36.94
C ASP A 92 14.42 22.93 -36.99
N VAL A 93 13.84 22.33 -38.05
CA VAL A 93 13.93 20.88 -38.29
C VAL A 93 15.36 20.45 -38.63
N LEU A 94 16.08 21.21 -39.47
CA LEU A 94 17.47 20.93 -39.79
C LEU A 94 18.37 21.03 -38.54
N ARG A 95 18.15 22.03 -37.68
CA ARG A 95 18.83 22.13 -36.38
C ARG A 95 18.48 20.99 -35.42
N TRP A 96 17.24 20.53 -35.45
CA TRP A 96 16.84 19.38 -34.66
C TRP A 96 17.53 18.09 -35.12
N ILE A 97 17.64 17.87 -36.43
CA ILE A 97 18.40 16.75 -37.01
C ILE A 97 19.89 16.84 -36.62
N GLU A 98 20.47 18.04 -36.71
CA GLU A 98 21.90 18.27 -36.44
C GLU A 98 22.25 18.11 -34.96
N ALA A 99 21.44 18.66 -34.04
CA ALA A 99 21.83 18.82 -32.64
C ALA A 99 20.69 18.53 -31.64
N ASP A 100 19.57 19.25 -31.72
CA ASP A 100 18.62 19.30 -30.60
C ASP A 100 18.02 17.93 -30.25
N ARG A 101 17.81 17.05 -31.24
CA ARG A 101 17.32 15.67 -31.01
C ARG A 101 18.26 14.86 -30.13
N VAL A 102 19.56 14.93 -30.42
CA VAL A 102 20.57 14.16 -29.70
C VAL A 102 20.74 14.73 -28.30
N ILE A 103 20.76 16.06 -28.16
CA ILE A 103 20.80 16.74 -26.86
C ILE A 103 19.60 16.31 -25.99
N ALA A 104 18.40 16.31 -26.56
CA ALA A 104 17.18 15.92 -25.84
C ALA A 104 17.21 14.44 -25.40
N LEU A 105 17.68 13.53 -26.26
CA LEU A 105 17.85 12.11 -25.90
C LEU A 105 18.86 11.94 -24.76
N GLN A 106 19.98 12.67 -24.80
CA GLN A 106 20.98 12.61 -23.73
C GLN A 106 20.40 13.10 -22.41
N GLN A 107 19.52 14.10 -22.45
CA GLN A 107 18.85 14.61 -21.28
C GLN A 107 17.80 13.62 -20.73
N ASP A 108 17.01 13.00 -21.60
CA ASP A 108 16.10 11.92 -21.19
C ASP A 108 16.88 10.77 -20.51
N ASN A 109 18.08 10.43 -20.99
CA ASN A 109 18.94 9.43 -20.35
C ASN A 109 19.43 9.87 -18.96
N ALA A 110 19.85 11.13 -18.81
CA ALA A 110 20.23 11.66 -17.49
C ALA A 110 19.05 11.62 -16.50
N GLU A 111 17.85 11.96 -16.95
CA GLU A 111 16.65 11.90 -16.12
C GLU A 111 16.23 10.47 -15.77
N ASN A 112 16.25 9.56 -16.73
CA ASN A 112 15.99 8.14 -16.46
C ASN A 112 16.99 7.57 -15.45
N THR A 113 18.24 8.03 -15.49
CA THR A 113 19.28 7.63 -14.53
C THR A 113 18.97 8.16 -13.13
N ALA A 114 18.54 9.42 -13.01
CA ALA A 114 18.13 9.99 -11.72
C ALA A 114 16.83 9.36 -11.18
N ALA A 115 15.85 9.09 -12.04
CA ALA A 115 14.64 8.37 -11.68
C ALA A 115 14.96 6.95 -11.21
N THR A 116 15.88 6.26 -11.88
CA THR A 116 16.39 4.95 -11.44
C THR A 116 17.01 5.07 -10.04
N ALA A 117 17.86 6.07 -9.79
CA ALA A 117 18.43 6.30 -8.46
C ALA A 117 17.36 6.54 -7.38
N ALA A 118 16.26 7.21 -7.74
CA ALA A 118 15.19 7.55 -6.81
C ALA A 118 14.38 6.35 -6.30
N ILE A 119 14.29 5.27 -7.10
CA ILE A 119 13.44 4.11 -6.81
C ILE A 119 14.22 2.82 -6.55
N SER A 120 15.55 2.87 -6.56
CA SER A 120 16.41 1.67 -6.46
C SER A 120 17.13 1.59 -5.13
N THR A 121 17.81 0.46 -4.91
CA THR A 121 18.67 0.25 -3.73
C THR A 121 19.86 1.21 -3.73
N GLN A 122 20.51 1.33 -2.58
CA GLN A 122 21.65 2.22 -2.38
C GLN A 122 22.76 2.00 -3.42
N ASN A 123 23.14 0.75 -3.72
CA ASN A 123 24.22 0.46 -4.67
C ASN A 123 23.89 0.97 -6.09
N VAL A 124 22.65 0.79 -6.54
CA VAL A 124 22.19 1.29 -7.84
C VAL A 124 22.13 2.82 -7.84
N ALA A 125 21.65 3.43 -6.75
CA ALA A 125 21.59 4.88 -6.62
C ALA A 125 22.99 5.54 -6.62
N GLU A 126 23.97 4.95 -5.94
CA GLU A 126 25.35 5.42 -5.95
C GLU A 126 25.99 5.27 -7.34
N ALA A 127 25.76 4.14 -8.03
CA ALA A 127 26.24 3.93 -9.39
C ALA A 127 25.60 4.91 -10.39
N ALA A 128 24.30 5.19 -10.26
CA ALA A 128 23.60 6.20 -11.04
C ALA A 128 24.17 7.60 -10.81
N ALA A 129 24.40 7.99 -9.55
CA ALA A 129 25.01 9.26 -9.19
C ALA A 129 26.44 9.39 -9.77
N ALA A 130 27.24 8.32 -9.70
CA ALA A 130 28.58 8.29 -10.29
C ALA A 130 28.54 8.45 -11.81
N ALA A 131 27.59 7.81 -12.50
CA ALA A 131 27.39 7.95 -13.94
C ALA A 131 27.02 9.39 -14.31
N LEU A 132 26.07 10.01 -13.58
CA LEU A 132 25.66 11.39 -13.82
C LEU A 132 26.78 12.41 -13.58
N GLN A 133 27.62 12.20 -12.56
CA GLN A 133 28.77 13.07 -12.24
C GLN A 133 29.84 13.11 -13.33
N THR A 134 29.89 12.11 -14.21
CA THR A 134 30.82 12.16 -15.36
C THR A 134 30.46 13.26 -16.36
N GLU A 135 29.18 13.68 -16.37
CA GLU A 135 28.58 14.52 -17.41
C GLU A 135 28.83 13.98 -18.84
N ASP A 136 29.24 12.71 -18.99
CA ASP A 136 29.50 12.05 -20.26
C ASP A 136 28.26 11.26 -20.71
N PRO A 137 27.60 11.65 -21.82
CA PRO A 137 26.42 10.95 -22.29
C PRO A 137 26.65 9.48 -22.63
N ALA A 138 27.87 9.09 -22.98
CA ALA A 138 28.20 7.68 -23.22
C ALA A 138 28.21 6.88 -21.90
N ALA A 139 28.80 7.43 -20.84
CA ALA A 139 28.83 6.79 -19.53
C ALA A 139 27.42 6.64 -18.93
N ILE A 140 26.58 7.68 -19.05
CA ILE A 140 25.17 7.65 -18.60
C ILE A 140 24.38 6.58 -19.36
N ARG A 141 24.54 6.50 -20.70
CA ARG A 141 23.86 5.47 -21.50
C ARG A 141 24.30 4.07 -21.10
N THR A 142 25.61 3.83 -20.95
CA THR A 142 26.13 2.52 -20.52
C THR A 142 25.57 2.10 -19.16
N PHE A 143 25.40 3.05 -18.23
CA PHE A 143 24.75 2.77 -16.96
C PHE A 143 23.31 2.27 -17.14
N LEU A 144 22.51 2.94 -17.97
CA LEU A 144 21.12 2.52 -18.24
C LEU A 144 21.03 1.17 -18.96
N GLU A 145 21.95 0.89 -19.88
CA GLU A 145 21.92 -0.34 -20.69
C GLU A 145 22.33 -1.58 -19.87
N GLU A 146 23.36 -1.45 -19.02
CA GLU A 146 23.96 -2.60 -18.33
C GLU A 146 24.32 -2.29 -16.87
N GLY A 147 24.80 -1.07 -16.59
CA GLY A 147 25.36 -0.72 -15.29
C GLY A 147 24.37 -0.75 -14.11
N ALA A 148 23.09 -0.48 -14.32
CA ALA A 148 22.07 -0.55 -13.28
C ALA A 148 21.86 -2.00 -12.79
N VAL A 149 21.81 -2.96 -13.72
CA VAL A 149 21.68 -4.39 -13.40
C VAL A 149 22.93 -4.87 -12.69
N GLU A 150 24.12 -4.50 -13.19
CA GLU A 150 25.39 -4.84 -12.55
C GLU A 150 25.52 -4.27 -11.13
N ALA A 151 25.12 -3.01 -10.93
CA ALA A 151 25.14 -2.38 -9.60
C ALA A 151 24.18 -3.06 -8.62
N ALA A 152 23.08 -3.64 -9.10
CA ALA A 152 22.11 -4.37 -8.28
C ALA A 152 22.55 -5.80 -7.94
N ARG A 153 23.68 -6.29 -8.47
CA ARG A 153 24.09 -7.70 -8.37
C ARG A 153 24.14 -8.20 -6.92
N ASP A 154 24.86 -7.48 -6.05
CA ASP A 154 25.08 -7.91 -4.67
C ASP A 154 23.77 -7.85 -3.86
N ASP A 155 22.95 -6.82 -4.07
CA ASP A 155 21.63 -6.70 -3.45
C ASP A 155 20.69 -7.82 -3.88
N ASN A 156 20.67 -8.14 -5.18
CA ASN A 156 19.87 -9.24 -5.73
C ASN A 156 20.36 -10.60 -5.22
N GLU A 157 21.68 -10.81 -5.07
CA GLU A 157 22.23 -12.04 -4.49
C GLU A 157 21.77 -12.22 -3.03
N VAL A 158 21.77 -11.13 -2.25
CA VAL A 158 21.23 -11.13 -0.89
C VAL A 158 19.72 -11.41 -0.87
N GLU A 159 18.93 -10.78 -1.74
CA GLU A 159 17.48 -11.04 -1.81
C GLU A 159 17.20 -12.51 -2.15
N VAL A 160 17.89 -13.06 -3.15
CA VAL A 160 17.72 -14.47 -3.57
C VAL A 160 18.15 -15.43 -2.45
N THR A 161 19.24 -15.11 -1.74
CA THR A 161 19.71 -15.94 -0.62
C THR A 161 18.76 -15.88 0.57
N THR A 162 18.23 -14.69 0.89
CA THR A 162 17.21 -14.50 1.92
C THR A 162 15.94 -15.30 1.59
N LEU A 163 15.50 -15.26 0.32
CA LEU A 163 14.39 -16.06 -0.16
C LEU A 163 14.64 -17.56 0.04
N LEU A 164 15.85 -18.06 -0.23
CA LEU A 164 16.19 -19.47 -0.01
C LEU A 164 16.30 -19.87 1.46
N ALA A 165 16.66 -18.92 2.33
CA ALA A 165 16.72 -19.13 3.78
C ALA A 165 15.34 -19.21 4.44
N ASP A 166 14.29 -18.73 3.77
CA ASP A 166 12.91 -18.91 4.21
C ASP A 166 12.45 -20.37 3.97
N ASP A 167 12.13 -21.07 5.05
CA ASP A 167 11.62 -22.44 5.03
C ASP A 167 10.25 -22.56 4.32
N SER A 168 9.50 -21.45 4.21
CA SER A 168 8.22 -21.40 3.50
C SER A 168 8.36 -21.27 1.98
N THR A 169 9.58 -21.06 1.47
CA THR A 169 9.83 -20.94 0.02
C THR A 169 9.53 -22.26 -0.70
N GLY A 170 8.61 -22.17 -1.66
CA GLY A 170 8.12 -23.28 -2.48
C GLY A 170 9.20 -23.93 -3.35
N THR A 171 8.90 -25.13 -3.84
CA THR A 171 9.88 -25.98 -4.52
C THR A 171 10.28 -25.43 -5.88
N ALA A 172 9.31 -24.91 -6.66
CA ALA A 172 9.60 -24.33 -7.96
C ALA A 172 10.40 -23.02 -7.82
N VAL A 173 10.03 -22.17 -6.85
CA VAL A 173 10.78 -20.93 -6.55
C VAL A 173 12.20 -21.26 -6.09
N ARG A 174 12.37 -22.20 -5.18
CA ARG A 174 13.69 -22.66 -4.69
C ARG A 174 14.60 -23.13 -5.82
N ARG A 175 14.09 -24.00 -6.68
CA ARG A 175 14.81 -24.50 -7.86
C ARG A 175 15.25 -23.36 -8.80
N ALA A 176 14.38 -22.39 -9.05
CA ALA A 176 14.67 -21.26 -9.93
C ALA A 176 15.69 -20.27 -9.30
N ALA A 177 15.59 -20.03 -7.99
CA ALA A 177 16.54 -19.23 -7.22
C ALA A 177 17.94 -19.86 -7.20
N GLU A 178 18.02 -21.17 -6.91
CA GLU A 178 19.29 -21.92 -6.91
C GLU A 178 19.97 -21.91 -8.29
N ALA A 179 19.18 -22.00 -9.37
CA ALA A 179 19.70 -21.88 -10.73
C ALA A 179 20.28 -20.49 -11.00
N ALA A 180 19.63 -19.43 -10.51
CA ALA A 180 20.13 -18.05 -10.63
C ALA A 180 21.43 -17.82 -9.84
N LEU A 181 21.52 -18.32 -8.61
CA LEU A 181 22.75 -18.25 -7.80
C LEU A 181 23.89 -19.10 -8.39
N THR A 182 23.58 -20.24 -9.01
CA THR A 182 24.58 -21.08 -9.67
C THR A 182 25.22 -20.38 -10.86
N ASP A 183 24.43 -19.61 -11.62
CA ASP A 183 24.92 -18.76 -12.70
C ASP A 183 25.72 -17.57 -12.13
N GLY A 184 25.17 -16.89 -11.11
CA GLY A 184 25.86 -15.86 -10.32
C GLY A 184 26.08 -14.52 -11.05
N SER A 185 25.64 -14.39 -12.31
CA SER A 185 25.64 -13.12 -13.05
C SER A 185 24.53 -12.19 -12.57
N ALA A 186 24.77 -10.87 -12.68
CA ALA A 186 23.77 -9.86 -12.33
C ALA A 186 22.48 -10.05 -13.12
N GLU A 187 22.60 -10.34 -14.42
CA GLU A 187 21.48 -10.60 -15.33
C GLU A 187 20.66 -11.84 -14.91
N ALA A 188 21.31 -12.93 -14.49
CA ALA A 188 20.60 -14.13 -14.06
C ALA A 188 19.79 -13.89 -12.78
N LEU A 189 20.37 -13.17 -11.81
CA LEU A 189 19.71 -12.81 -10.55
C LEU A 189 18.52 -11.86 -10.79
N HIS A 190 18.75 -10.79 -11.57
CA HIS A 190 17.73 -9.82 -11.95
C HIS A 190 16.58 -10.49 -12.73
N THR A 191 16.90 -11.32 -13.74
CA THR A 191 15.91 -12.07 -14.51
C THR A 191 15.10 -13.02 -13.63
N PHE A 192 15.72 -13.65 -12.63
CA PHE A 192 14.99 -14.49 -11.69
C PHE A 192 13.97 -13.66 -10.90
N LEU A 193 14.41 -12.59 -10.24
CA LEU A 193 13.57 -11.77 -9.37
C LEU A 193 12.40 -11.11 -10.11
N HIS A 194 12.66 -10.53 -11.29
CA HIS A 194 11.67 -9.73 -12.01
C HIS A 194 10.86 -10.50 -13.06
N VAL A 195 11.37 -11.62 -13.58
CA VAL A 195 10.73 -12.35 -14.69
C VAL A 195 10.32 -13.76 -14.29
N LYS A 196 11.26 -14.57 -13.79
CA LYS A 196 11.01 -16.02 -13.58
C LYS A 196 10.27 -16.34 -12.28
N ARG A 197 10.43 -15.51 -11.24
CA ARG A 197 9.85 -15.74 -9.91
C ARG A 197 8.33 -15.86 -9.95
N ALA A 198 7.64 -14.96 -10.67
CA ALA A 198 6.18 -14.99 -10.76
C ALA A 198 5.64 -16.31 -11.34
N ALA A 199 6.28 -16.83 -12.38
CA ALA A 199 5.91 -18.11 -12.97
C ALA A 199 6.17 -19.29 -12.02
N ALA A 200 7.28 -19.26 -11.28
CA ALA A 200 7.60 -20.27 -10.27
C ALA A 200 6.63 -20.24 -9.08
N VAL A 201 6.27 -19.05 -8.60
CA VAL A 201 5.25 -18.86 -7.56
C VAL A 201 3.90 -19.44 -8.01
N HIS A 202 3.49 -19.19 -9.26
CA HIS A 202 2.26 -19.74 -9.80
C HIS A 202 2.25 -21.28 -9.85
N GLU A 203 3.40 -21.90 -10.16
CA GLU A 203 3.55 -23.36 -10.12
C GLU A 203 3.37 -23.89 -8.69
N ASP A 204 4.03 -23.28 -7.71
CA ASP A 204 3.92 -23.65 -6.29
C ASP A 204 2.49 -23.42 -5.75
N ASP A 205 1.85 -22.30 -6.07
CA ASP A 205 0.50 -21.96 -5.62
C ASP A 205 -0.54 -22.98 -6.16
N LYS A 206 -0.38 -23.47 -7.39
CA LYS A 206 -1.24 -24.54 -7.94
C LYS A 206 -1.11 -25.85 -7.16
N VAL A 207 0.11 -26.22 -6.81
CA VAL A 207 0.38 -27.43 -6.01
C VAL A 207 -0.22 -27.29 -4.61
N ALA A 208 -0.06 -26.13 -3.98
CA ALA A 208 -0.63 -25.83 -2.68
C ALA A 208 -2.17 -25.88 -2.72
N ALA A 209 -2.81 -25.24 -3.69
CA ALA A 209 -4.26 -25.24 -3.84
C ALA A 209 -4.81 -26.65 -4.12
N THR A 210 -4.13 -27.44 -4.94
CA THR A 210 -4.49 -28.83 -5.20
C THR A 210 -4.37 -29.71 -3.95
N THR A 211 -3.40 -29.41 -3.08
CA THR A 211 -3.27 -30.11 -1.79
C THR A 211 -4.46 -29.78 -0.88
N LEU A 212 -4.80 -28.50 -0.75
CA LEU A 212 -5.94 -28.02 0.06
C LEU A 212 -7.30 -28.50 -0.46
N LEU A 213 -7.40 -28.75 -1.77
CA LEU A 213 -8.57 -29.38 -2.38
C LEU A 213 -8.84 -30.78 -1.81
N VAL A 214 -7.81 -31.48 -1.33
CA VAL A 214 -7.91 -32.83 -0.76
C VAL A 214 -7.91 -32.81 0.77
N SER A 215 -7.09 -31.96 1.39
CA SER A 215 -6.88 -31.94 2.84
C SER A 215 -7.72 -30.93 3.61
N GLY A 216 -8.25 -29.90 2.93
CA GLY A 216 -9.03 -28.82 3.56
C GLY A 216 -10.40 -29.27 4.05
N GLY A 217 -11.02 -28.46 4.93
CA GLY A 217 -12.43 -28.62 5.28
C GLY A 217 -13.36 -28.25 4.10
N PRO A 218 -14.67 -28.53 4.20
CA PRO A 218 -15.62 -28.31 3.10
C PRO A 218 -15.56 -26.90 2.48
N TYR A 219 -15.40 -25.86 3.30
CA TYR A 219 -15.32 -24.48 2.83
C TYR A 219 -13.97 -24.21 2.15
N VAL A 220 -12.85 -24.65 2.74
CA VAL A 220 -11.53 -24.53 2.10
C VAL A 220 -11.47 -25.27 0.76
N GLN A 221 -12.04 -26.47 0.67
CA GLN A 221 -12.10 -27.24 -0.58
C GLN A 221 -12.89 -26.51 -1.66
N ALA A 222 -14.02 -25.88 -1.31
CA ALA A 222 -14.80 -25.09 -2.25
C ALA A 222 -14.01 -23.90 -2.78
N ALA A 223 -13.36 -23.14 -1.89
CA ALA A 223 -12.51 -22.00 -2.27
C ALA A 223 -11.30 -22.43 -3.14
N ALA A 224 -10.68 -23.57 -2.83
CA ALA A 224 -9.59 -24.13 -3.63
C ALA A 224 -10.03 -24.46 -5.07
N LYS A 225 -11.24 -25.00 -5.27
CA LYS A 225 -11.80 -25.25 -6.61
C LYS A 225 -11.96 -23.96 -7.40
N VAL A 226 -12.53 -22.93 -6.77
CA VAL A 226 -12.73 -21.61 -7.40
C VAL A 226 -11.38 -21.00 -7.79
N ALA A 227 -10.41 -21.00 -6.88
CA ALA A 227 -9.08 -20.44 -7.12
C ALA A 227 -8.33 -21.17 -8.25
N LEU A 228 -8.43 -22.50 -8.32
CA LEU A 228 -7.81 -23.31 -9.39
C LEU A 228 -8.44 -23.08 -10.78
N GLU A 229 -9.65 -22.53 -10.86
CA GLU A 229 -10.32 -22.14 -12.10
C GLU A 229 -10.16 -20.64 -12.42
N GLY A 230 -9.66 -19.85 -11.46
CA GLY A 230 -9.46 -18.41 -11.54
C GLY A 230 -8.20 -17.94 -12.26
N ASP A 231 -8.00 -16.63 -12.29
CA ASP A 231 -6.76 -16.01 -12.79
C ASP A 231 -5.59 -16.17 -11.80
N THR A 232 -4.39 -15.71 -12.20
CA THR A 232 -3.18 -15.78 -11.36
C THR A 232 -3.35 -15.06 -10.03
N HIS A 233 -4.05 -13.92 -10.02
CA HIS A 233 -4.27 -13.11 -8.81
C HIS A 233 -5.18 -13.84 -7.81
N MET A 234 -6.29 -14.42 -8.27
CA MET A 234 -7.20 -15.20 -7.44
C MET A 234 -6.49 -16.38 -6.78
N LEU A 235 -5.67 -17.11 -7.53
CA LEU A 235 -4.93 -18.24 -6.99
C LEU A 235 -3.94 -17.79 -5.92
N ARG A 236 -3.20 -16.71 -6.17
CA ARG A 236 -2.25 -16.15 -5.20
C ARG A 236 -2.96 -15.66 -3.94
N GLN A 237 -4.08 -14.94 -4.08
CA GLN A 237 -4.89 -14.45 -2.97
C GLN A 237 -5.44 -15.61 -2.14
N PHE A 238 -5.84 -16.70 -2.79
CA PHE A 238 -6.32 -17.89 -2.08
C PHE A 238 -5.26 -18.48 -1.17
N ILE A 239 -4.04 -18.69 -1.70
CA ILE A 239 -2.92 -19.22 -0.92
C ILE A 239 -2.45 -18.23 0.16
N GLY A 240 -2.42 -16.94 -0.14
CA GLY A 240 -1.94 -15.93 0.80
C GLY A 240 -2.90 -15.64 1.96
N THR A 241 -4.21 -15.65 1.72
CA THR A 241 -5.18 -15.11 2.69
C THR A 241 -6.48 -15.91 2.75
N THR A 242 -7.16 -16.12 1.61
CA THR A 242 -8.52 -16.66 1.62
C THR A 242 -8.60 -18.08 2.19
N GLN A 243 -7.57 -18.91 2.04
CA GLN A 243 -7.57 -20.26 2.63
C GLN A 243 -7.72 -20.22 4.16
N HIS A 244 -7.17 -19.22 4.83
CA HIS A 244 -7.18 -19.09 6.28
C HIS A 244 -8.53 -18.58 6.79
N GLU A 245 -9.16 -17.68 6.03
CA GLU A 245 -10.53 -17.21 6.29
C GLU A 245 -11.55 -18.35 6.17
N PHE A 246 -11.43 -19.17 5.11
CA PHE A 246 -12.32 -20.31 4.91
C PHE A 246 -12.02 -21.44 5.92
N ALA A 247 -10.76 -21.63 6.32
CA ALA A 247 -10.41 -22.55 7.40
C ALA A 247 -11.01 -22.12 8.74
N ARG A 248 -11.04 -20.81 9.03
CA ARG A 248 -11.74 -20.27 10.21
C ARG A 248 -13.22 -20.66 10.19
N ILE A 249 -13.91 -20.49 9.05
CA ILE A 249 -15.33 -20.86 8.90
C ILE A 249 -15.52 -22.37 9.12
N ASP A 250 -14.65 -23.22 8.56
CA ASP A 250 -14.67 -24.67 8.80
C ASP A 250 -14.55 -25.00 10.30
N HIS A 251 -13.64 -24.34 11.01
CA HIS A 251 -13.42 -24.53 12.45
C HIS A 251 -14.56 -23.98 13.32
N ASP A 252 -15.14 -22.82 12.97
CA ASP A 252 -16.28 -22.24 13.67
C ASP A 252 -17.52 -23.14 13.53
N HIS A 253 -17.73 -23.69 12.33
CA HIS A 253 -18.79 -24.66 12.09
C HIS A 253 -18.59 -25.95 12.89
N ALA A 254 -17.36 -26.48 12.96
CA ALA A 254 -17.04 -27.64 13.79
C ALA A 254 -17.27 -27.34 15.29
N THR A 255 -16.86 -26.17 15.76
CA THR A 255 -17.08 -25.69 17.13
C THR A 255 -18.57 -25.70 17.47
N HIS A 256 -19.40 -25.14 16.58
CA HIS A 256 -20.84 -25.10 16.77
C HIS A 256 -21.44 -26.51 16.88
N ILE A 257 -21.10 -27.41 15.96
CA ILE A 257 -21.60 -28.79 15.96
C ILE A 257 -21.24 -29.50 17.27
N SER A 258 -19.97 -29.43 17.68
CA SER A 258 -19.49 -30.09 18.90
C SER A 258 -20.13 -29.49 20.16
N ALA A 259 -20.28 -28.17 20.23
CA ALA A 259 -20.96 -27.51 21.35
C ALA A 259 -22.43 -27.95 21.48
N ILE A 260 -23.15 -28.08 20.36
CA ILE A 260 -24.54 -28.57 20.34
C ILE A 260 -24.60 -30.04 20.77
N ARG A 261 -23.71 -30.90 20.28
CA ARG A 261 -23.62 -32.30 20.72
C ARG A 261 -23.34 -32.42 22.22
N ALA A 262 -22.43 -31.61 22.75
CA ALA A 262 -22.17 -31.55 24.18
C ALA A 262 -23.41 -31.13 24.99
N ALA A 263 -24.20 -30.17 24.48
CA ALA A 263 -25.46 -29.78 25.11
C ALA A 263 -26.51 -30.90 25.09
N ILE A 264 -26.64 -31.61 23.96
CA ILE A 264 -27.55 -32.76 23.81
C ILE A 264 -27.15 -33.90 24.77
N ALA A 265 -25.87 -34.24 24.84
CA ALA A 265 -25.36 -35.29 25.74
C ALA A 265 -25.56 -34.91 27.22
N ARG A 266 -25.39 -33.64 27.60
CA ARG A 266 -25.74 -33.15 28.94
C ARG A 266 -27.22 -33.30 29.25
N ALA A 267 -28.10 -32.95 28.31
CA ALA A 267 -29.54 -33.13 28.47
C ALA A 267 -29.92 -34.61 28.60
N ALA A 268 -29.30 -35.49 27.80
CA ALA A 268 -29.47 -36.94 27.89
C ALA A 268 -29.04 -37.46 29.26
N LYS A 269 -27.88 -37.03 29.77
CA LYS A 269 -27.45 -37.34 31.15
C LYS A 269 -28.51 -36.95 32.17
N THR A 270 -29.02 -35.72 32.12
CA THR A 270 -30.04 -35.26 33.08
C THR A 270 -31.32 -36.09 33.02
N ALA A 271 -31.75 -36.49 31.82
CA ALA A 271 -32.89 -37.39 31.66
C ALA A 271 -32.61 -38.78 32.25
N GLN A 272 -31.40 -39.30 32.06
CA GLN A 272 -30.97 -40.59 32.59
C GLN A 272 -30.86 -40.59 34.13
N ASP A 273 -30.30 -39.52 34.72
CA ASP A 273 -30.28 -39.33 36.18
C ASP A 273 -31.72 -39.33 36.75
N ALA A 274 -32.66 -38.65 36.08
CA ALA A 274 -34.06 -38.62 36.51
C ALA A 274 -34.76 -40.00 36.39
N LEU A 275 -34.40 -40.80 35.37
CA LEU A 275 -34.89 -42.17 35.21
C LEU A 275 -34.29 -43.12 36.25
N GLU A 276 -33.02 -42.95 36.61
CA GLU A 276 -32.35 -43.65 37.72
C GLU A 276 -33.09 -43.37 39.04
N ASP A 277 -33.34 -42.10 39.35
CA ASP A 277 -34.06 -41.69 40.56
C ASP A 277 -35.48 -42.27 40.60
N ALA A 278 -36.21 -42.23 39.48
CA ALA A 278 -37.54 -42.81 39.37
C ALA A 278 -37.54 -44.35 39.54
N ALA A 279 -36.54 -45.03 39.01
CA ALA A 279 -36.36 -46.47 39.17
C ALA A 279 -36.03 -46.83 40.62
N ARG A 280 -35.14 -46.08 41.29
CA ARG A 280 -34.86 -46.25 42.73
C ARG A 280 -36.07 -45.99 43.62
N ALA A 281 -36.87 -44.98 43.30
CA ALA A 281 -38.13 -44.75 44.01
C ALA A 281 -39.11 -45.92 43.85
N SER A 282 -39.17 -46.50 42.64
CA SER A 282 -40.00 -47.68 42.33
C SER A 282 -39.50 -48.95 43.04
N GLU A 283 -38.18 -49.14 43.12
CA GLU A 283 -37.54 -50.18 43.93
C GLU A 283 -37.94 -50.06 45.41
N ALA A 284 -37.76 -48.87 46.00
CA ALA A 284 -38.11 -48.61 47.40
C ALA A 284 -39.59 -48.89 47.69
N ALA A 285 -40.48 -48.52 46.75
CA ALA A 285 -41.91 -48.83 46.85
C ALA A 285 -42.19 -50.34 46.78
N ALA A 286 -41.50 -51.08 45.91
CA ALA A 286 -41.63 -52.54 45.82
C ALA A 286 -41.12 -53.24 47.10
N VAL A 287 -39.99 -52.77 47.65
CA VAL A 287 -39.47 -53.23 48.96
C VAL A 287 -40.49 -53.01 50.06
N ALA A 288 -41.09 -51.83 50.15
CA ALA A 288 -42.11 -51.52 51.15
C ALA A 288 -43.36 -52.42 51.03
N ARG A 289 -43.69 -52.87 49.82
CA ARG A 289 -44.78 -53.83 49.55
C ARG A 289 -44.37 -55.30 49.67
N GLN A 290 -43.13 -55.61 50.05
CA GLN A 290 -42.57 -56.97 50.13
C GLN A 290 -42.55 -57.72 48.79
N ALA A 291 -42.47 -57.00 47.67
CA ALA A 291 -42.39 -57.57 46.31
C ALA A 291 -40.92 -57.68 45.86
N ALA A 292 -40.20 -58.68 46.36
CA ALA A 292 -38.75 -58.80 46.18
C ALA A 292 -38.30 -58.90 44.70
N ALA A 293 -39.02 -59.65 43.86
CA ALA A 293 -38.67 -59.78 42.45
C ALA A 293 -38.82 -58.44 41.68
N GLU A 294 -39.88 -57.68 41.95
CA GLU A 294 -40.07 -56.34 41.38
C GLU A 294 -38.98 -55.38 41.84
N ALA A 295 -38.60 -55.42 43.12
CA ALA A 295 -37.52 -54.59 43.64
C ALA A 295 -36.19 -54.87 42.91
N THR A 296 -35.84 -56.13 42.69
CA THR A 296 -34.64 -56.50 41.92
C THR A 296 -34.70 -56.02 40.47
N GLU A 297 -35.86 -56.09 39.82
CA GLU A 297 -36.04 -55.57 38.46
C GLU A 297 -35.81 -54.05 38.39
N TRP A 298 -36.41 -53.30 39.32
CA TRP A 298 -36.24 -51.85 39.38
C TRP A 298 -34.80 -51.44 39.74
N ALA A 299 -34.14 -52.18 40.63
CA ALA A 299 -32.72 -51.99 40.93
C ALA A 299 -31.85 -52.16 39.67
N GLY A 300 -32.08 -53.22 38.89
CA GLY A 300 -31.36 -53.44 37.63
C GLY A 300 -31.59 -52.34 36.58
N LYS A 301 -32.82 -51.81 36.49
CA LYS A 301 -33.10 -50.64 35.62
C LYS A 301 -32.37 -49.38 36.11
N ALA A 302 -32.34 -49.15 37.42
CA ALA A 302 -31.62 -48.02 38.00
C ALA A 302 -30.11 -48.09 37.71
N GLU A 303 -29.50 -49.27 37.82
CA GLU A 303 -28.10 -49.49 37.45
C GLU A 303 -27.83 -49.23 35.96
N GLY A 304 -28.75 -49.64 35.08
CA GLY A 304 -28.67 -49.37 33.64
C GLY A 304 -28.70 -47.87 33.32
N TRP A 305 -29.69 -47.15 33.87
CA TRP A 305 -29.79 -45.69 33.68
C TRP A 305 -28.59 -44.94 34.27
N ALA A 306 -28.05 -45.40 35.41
CA ALA A 306 -26.83 -44.85 35.98
C ALA A 306 -25.60 -45.04 35.06
N ALA A 307 -25.52 -46.16 34.35
CA ALA A 307 -24.45 -46.41 33.38
C ALA A 307 -24.60 -45.52 32.14
N ASP A 308 -25.82 -45.36 31.61
CA ASP A 308 -26.12 -44.49 30.48
C ASP A 308 -25.86 -43.01 30.81
N ALA A 309 -26.17 -42.58 32.04
CA ALA A 309 -25.87 -41.24 32.52
C ALA A 309 -24.35 -40.97 32.53
N LYS A 310 -23.55 -41.94 32.97
CA LYS A 310 -22.08 -41.84 32.93
C LYS A 310 -21.55 -41.78 31.49
N ALA A 311 -22.07 -42.60 30.59
CA ALA A 311 -21.69 -42.58 29.19
C ALA A 311 -22.02 -41.23 28.53
N SER A 312 -23.22 -40.70 28.79
CA SER A 312 -23.65 -39.38 28.30
C SER A 312 -22.80 -38.24 28.89
N ALA A 313 -22.37 -38.36 30.14
CA ALA A 313 -21.46 -37.40 30.77
C ALA A 313 -20.08 -37.37 30.09
N GLU A 314 -19.55 -38.54 29.74
CA GLU A 314 -18.27 -38.67 29.04
C GLU A 314 -18.37 -38.17 27.59
N GLU A 315 -19.44 -38.51 26.87
CA GLU A 315 -19.71 -37.97 25.54
C GLU A 315 -19.81 -36.44 25.56
N ALA A 316 -20.49 -35.87 26.57
CA ALA A 316 -20.56 -34.42 26.73
C ALA A 316 -19.19 -33.77 26.95
N ARG A 317 -18.33 -34.41 27.75
CA ARG A 317 -16.96 -33.94 28.00
C ARG A 317 -16.12 -33.96 26.72
N GLN A 318 -16.13 -35.07 25.98
CA GLN A 318 -15.39 -35.20 24.71
C GLN A 318 -15.84 -34.17 23.68
N ASN A 319 -17.15 -33.99 23.48
CA ASN A 319 -17.65 -32.99 22.54
C ASN A 319 -17.33 -31.54 22.99
N ALA A 320 -17.25 -31.26 24.30
CA ALA A 320 -16.82 -29.96 24.78
C ALA A 320 -15.32 -29.72 24.48
N GLU A 321 -14.47 -30.72 24.68
CA GLU A 321 -13.05 -30.66 24.33
C GLU A 321 -12.83 -30.49 22.82
N ASP A 322 -13.61 -31.18 21.99
CA ASP A 322 -13.57 -31.01 20.53
C ASP A 322 -13.98 -29.59 20.10
N ALA A 323 -14.96 -28.99 20.79
CA ALA A 323 -15.37 -27.62 20.54
C ALA A 323 -14.26 -26.63 20.93
N GLU A 324 -13.62 -26.81 22.08
CA GLU A 324 -12.49 -25.97 22.53
C GLU A 324 -11.30 -26.07 21.57
N ASN A 325 -10.95 -27.29 21.13
CA ASN A 325 -9.87 -27.51 20.16
C ASN A 325 -10.16 -26.84 18.80
N SER A 326 -11.40 -26.92 18.33
CA SER A 326 -11.85 -26.28 17.09
C SER A 326 -11.83 -24.76 17.19
N ALA A 327 -12.30 -24.20 18.30
CA ALA A 327 -12.26 -22.75 18.56
C ALA A 327 -10.81 -22.23 18.60
N ALA A 328 -9.90 -22.98 19.22
CA ALA A 328 -8.48 -22.63 19.23
C ALA A 328 -7.85 -22.67 17.82
N ALA A 329 -8.30 -23.58 16.95
CA ALA A 329 -7.86 -23.65 15.55
C ALA A 329 -8.43 -22.50 14.70
N ALA A 330 -9.68 -22.09 14.94
CA ALA A 330 -10.28 -20.91 14.33
C ALA A 330 -9.49 -19.64 14.68
N ALA A 331 -9.15 -19.45 15.96
CA ALA A 331 -8.36 -18.32 16.43
C ALA A 331 -6.97 -18.26 15.77
N ARG A 332 -6.28 -19.41 15.65
CA ARG A 332 -4.99 -19.48 14.93
C ARG A 332 -5.13 -19.12 13.45
N SER A 333 -6.18 -19.60 12.78
CA SER A 333 -6.43 -19.28 11.37
C SER A 333 -6.72 -17.80 11.17
N ALA A 334 -7.48 -17.18 12.07
CA ALA A 334 -7.72 -15.74 12.07
C ALA A 334 -6.41 -14.94 12.24
N GLN A 335 -5.54 -15.34 13.17
CA GLN A 335 -4.25 -14.69 13.36
C GLN A 335 -3.36 -14.81 12.12
N THR A 336 -3.32 -15.97 11.46
CA THR A 336 -2.56 -16.16 10.22
C THR A 336 -3.09 -15.25 9.10
N ALA A 337 -4.41 -15.15 8.93
CA ALA A 337 -5.01 -14.25 7.96
C ALA A 337 -4.66 -12.78 8.24
N ALA A 338 -4.73 -12.34 9.51
CA ALA A 338 -4.37 -10.99 9.92
C ALA A 338 -2.88 -10.68 9.64
N ASN A 339 -1.98 -11.61 9.96
CA ASN A 339 -0.55 -11.46 9.68
C ASN A 339 -0.28 -11.35 8.17
N ALA A 340 -0.97 -12.14 7.35
CA ALA A 340 -0.85 -12.09 5.89
C ALA A 340 -1.35 -10.75 5.33
N ALA A 341 -2.49 -10.25 5.83
CA ALA A 341 -3.00 -8.93 5.46
C ALA A 341 -2.03 -7.81 5.85
N ALA A 342 -1.45 -7.85 7.07
CA ALA A 342 -0.46 -6.88 7.52
C ALA A 342 0.81 -6.90 6.65
N ALA A 343 1.28 -8.08 6.25
CA ALA A 343 2.42 -8.22 5.33
C ALA A 343 2.11 -7.61 3.95
N ALA A 344 0.90 -7.84 3.42
CA ALA A 344 0.47 -7.24 2.15
C ALA A 344 0.37 -5.70 2.23
N ARG A 345 -0.13 -5.16 3.36
CA ARG A 345 -0.18 -3.71 3.61
C ARG A 345 1.20 -3.09 3.61
N ARG A 346 2.17 -3.69 4.31
CA ARG A 346 3.57 -3.23 4.31
C ARG A 346 4.18 -3.24 2.91
N ALA A 347 4.02 -4.34 2.16
CA ALA A 347 4.50 -4.42 0.77
C ALA A 347 3.87 -3.35 -0.14
N SER A 348 2.58 -3.06 0.06
CA SER A 348 1.88 -1.99 -0.64
C SER A 348 2.38 -0.59 -0.26
N SER A 349 2.75 -0.36 1.00
CA SER A 349 3.35 0.92 1.45
C SER A 349 4.69 1.18 0.77
N VAL A 350 5.58 0.18 0.74
CA VAL A 350 6.88 0.25 0.02
C VAL A 350 6.67 0.60 -1.46
N ALA A 351 5.74 -0.10 -2.13
CA ALA A 351 5.43 0.17 -3.53
C ALA A 351 4.87 1.59 -3.76
N ARG A 352 4.06 2.10 -2.82
CA ARG A 352 3.53 3.46 -2.87
C ARG A 352 4.62 4.51 -2.68
N ASP A 353 5.57 4.33 -1.75
CA ASP A 353 6.70 5.25 -1.60
C ASP A 353 7.56 5.31 -2.86
N ALA A 354 7.90 4.15 -3.44
CA ALA A 354 8.63 4.08 -4.70
C ALA A 354 7.88 4.79 -5.85
N ALA A 355 6.57 4.55 -5.98
CA ALA A 355 5.75 5.22 -6.99
C ALA A 355 5.72 6.75 -6.79
N ASN A 356 5.59 7.21 -5.55
CA ASN A 356 5.59 8.64 -5.23
C ASN A 356 6.95 9.30 -5.56
N ARG A 357 8.08 8.60 -5.33
CA ARG A 357 9.41 9.06 -5.75
C ARG A 357 9.54 9.14 -7.28
N ALA A 358 9.05 8.12 -7.99
CA ALA A 358 9.08 8.10 -9.45
C ALA A 358 8.30 9.29 -10.05
N VAL A 359 7.09 9.55 -9.56
CA VAL A 359 6.29 10.67 -10.07
C VAL A 359 6.96 12.02 -9.73
N ARG A 360 7.63 12.16 -8.57
CA ARG A 360 8.41 13.37 -8.21
C ARG A 360 9.50 13.66 -9.24
N SER A 361 10.25 12.63 -9.58
CA SER A 361 11.30 12.73 -10.59
C SER A 361 10.73 13.15 -11.95
N ALA A 362 9.59 12.56 -12.35
CA ALA A 362 8.93 12.88 -13.62
C ALA A 362 8.38 14.32 -13.67
N GLU A 363 7.82 14.84 -12.58
CA GLU A 363 7.32 16.22 -12.52
C GLU A 363 8.43 17.26 -12.56
N THR A 364 9.53 17.04 -11.84
CA THR A 364 10.72 17.89 -11.90
C THR A 364 11.26 17.96 -13.33
N ALA A 365 11.38 16.81 -14.00
CA ALA A 365 11.77 16.71 -15.40
C ALA A 365 10.85 17.52 -16.32
N ALA A 366 9.53 17.37 -16.17
CA ALA A 366 8.53 18.12 -16.94
C ALA A 366 8.63 19.64 -16.74
N SER A 367 8.88 20.10 -15.51
CA SER A 367 9.09 21.52 -15.23
C SER A 367 10.33 22.07 -15.96
N TYR A 368 11.46 21.37 -15.89
CA TYR A 368 12.68 21.81 -16.57
C TYR A 368 12.55 21.80 -18.10
N ALA A 369 11.88 20.81 -18.67
CA ALA A 369 11.61 20.77 -20.11
C ALA A 369 10.76 21.97 -20.57
N LEU A 370 9.74 22.35 -19.79
CA LEU A 370 8.92 23.53 -20.06
C LEU A 370 9.72 24.83 -19.97
N ASP A 371 10.60 24.96 -18.97
CA ASP A 371 11.49 26.12 -18.84
C ASP A 371 12.49 26.22 -19.99
N ALA A 372 13.01 25.07 -20.46
CA ALA A 372 13.89 25.03 -21.62
C ALA A 372 13.16 25.50 -22.89
N GLN A 373 11.92 25.05 -23.12
CA GLN A 373 11.09 25.49 -24.23
C GLN A 373 10.84 27.01 -24.19
N ARG A 374 10.49 27.54 -23.01
CA ARG A 374 10.26 28.98 -22.82
C ARG A 374 11.52 29.78 -23.10
N SER A 375 12.66 29.35 -22.56
CA SER A 375 13.98 29.97 -22.77
C SER A 375 14.35 30.00 -24.26
N ALA A 376 14.20 28.87 -24.95
CA ALA A 376 14.44 28.72 -26.38
C ALA A 376 13.58 29.68 -27.21
N THR A 377 12.28 29.75 -26.89
CA THR A 377 11.32 30.61 -27.59
C THR A 377 11.65 32.09 -27.42
N VAL A 378 11.99 32.51 -26.20
CA VAL A 378 12.39 33.91 -25.91
C VAL A 378 13.66 34.27 -26.66
N ALA A 379 14.68 33.41 -26.64
CA ALA A 379 15.95 33.64 -27.35
C ALA A 379 15.76 33.75 -28.87
N ARG A 380 14.94 32.86 -29.45
CA ARG A 380 14.57 32.90 -30.87
C ARG A 380 13.89 34.21 -31.24
N GLN A 381 12.85 34.59 -30.48
CA GLN A 381 12.11 35.83 -30.74
C GLN A 381 12.99 37.07 -30.62
N ALA A 382 13.91 37.10 -29.65
CA ALA A 382 14.85 38.21 -29.48
C ALA A 382 15.78 38.37 -30.69
N LYS A 383 16.30 37.28 -31.25
CA LYS A 383 17.14 37.33 -32.46
C LYS A 383 16.36 37.76 -33.70
N LEU A 384 15.15 37.24 -33.89
CA LEU A 384 14.28 37.64 -34.99
C LEU A 384 13.90 39.12 -34.90
N ALA A 385 13.55 39.61 -33.71
CA ALA A 385 13.26 41.02 -33.46
C ALA A 385 14.48 41.92 -33.71
N ALA A 386 15.70 41.40 -33.50
CA ALA A 386 16.95 42.06 -33.84
C ALA A 386 17.32 41.99 -35.33
N GLY A 387 16.44 41.47 -36.20
CA GLY A 387 16.64 41.37 -37.64
C GLY A 387 17.66 40.31 -38.07
N LYS A 388 17.96 39.34 -37.20
CA LYS A 388 18.88 38.24 -37.51
C LYS A 388 18.23 37.19 -38.40
N SER A 389 19.07 36.39 -39.05
CA SER A 389 18.62 35.27 -39.89
C SER A 389 17.90 34.20 -39.07
N PHE A 390 17.06 33.39 -39.72
CA PHE A 390 16.42 32.24 -39.07
C PHE A 390 17.46 31.25 -38.50
N ALA A 391 18.58 31.05 -39.19
CA ALA A 391 19.69 30.23 -38.71
C ALA A 391 20.33 30.79 -37.42
N GLU A 392 20.59 32.10 -37.36
CA GLU A 392 21.09 32.75 -36.12
C GLU A 392 20.07 32.70 -34.97
N ALA A 393 18.77 32.77 -35.29
CA ALA A 393 17.70 32.68 -34.29
C ALA A 393 17.52 31.26 -33.74
N ALA A 394 17.59 30.24 -34.60
CA ALA A 394 17.58 28.84 -34.21
C ALA A 394 18.81 28.49 -33.36
N ALA A 395 20.00 28.98 -33.73
CA ALA A 395 21.22 28.82 -32.94
C ALA A 395 21.08 29.34 -31.50
N ALA A 396 20.50 30.54 -31.35
CA ALA A 396 20.29 31.13 -30.03
C ALA A 396 19.24 30.38 -29.20
N ALA A 397 18.24 29.77 -29.85
CA ALA A 397 17.26 28.92 -29.19
C ALA A 397 17.93 27.68 -28.59
N THR A 398 18.78 26.99 -29.37
CA THR A 398 19.58 25.85 -28.89
C THR A 398 20.49 26.24 -27.73
N GLU A 399 21.23 27.36 -27.84
CA GLU A 399 22.11 27.85 -26.76
C GLU A 399 21.33 28.09 -25.46
N ALA A 400 20.13 28.68 -25.56
CA ALA A 400 19.26 28.95 -24.42
C ALA A 400 18.70 27.67 -23.76
N ARG A 401 18.43 26.61 -24.55
CA ARG A 401 18.07 25.28 -24.01
C ARG A 401 19.20 24.65 -23.23
N ILE A 402 20.42 24.66 -23.78
CA ILE A 402 21.59 24.03 -23.17
C ILE A 402 21.82 24.55 -21.74
N LEU A 403 21.60 25.85 -21.50
CA LEU A 403 21.72 26.43 -20.17
C LEU A 403 20.72 25.87 -19.16
N VAL A 404 19.48 25.62 -19.57
CA VAL A 404 18.44 25.02 -18.70
C VAL A 404 18.74 23.54 -18.48
N ILE A 405 19.17 22.82 -19.52
CA ILE A 405 19.60 21.42 -19.43
C ILE A 405 20.73 21.25 -18.41
N GLN A 406 21.74 22.12 -18.43
CA GLN A 406 22.82 22.10 -17.43
C GLN A 406 22.34 22.37 -16.00
N ALA A 407 21.25 23.10 -15.81
CA ALA A 407 20.63 23.26 -14.50
C ALA A 407 19.88 21.99 -14.08
N ALA A 408 19.13 21.38 -15.01
CA ALA A 408 18.40 20.14 -14.79
C ALA A 408 19.34 18.97 -14.44
N ILE A 409 20.47 18.81 -15.15
CA ILE A 409 21.48 17.77 -14.85
C ILE A 409 22.04 17.93 -13.43
N ARG A 410 22.34 19.17 -13.01
CA ARG A 410 22.85 19.42 -11.66
C ARG A 410 21.81 19.08 -10.59
N GLN A 411 20.53 19.39 -10.84
CA GLN A 411 19.45 19.00 -9.93
C GLN A 411 19.32 17.47 -9.87
N ALA A 412 19.32 16.80 -11.02
CA ALA A 412 19.25 15.34 -11.12
C ALA A 412 20.40 14.64 -10.37
N ILE A 413 21.63 15.19 -10.42
CA ILE A 413 22.77 14.70 -9.62
C ILE A 413 22.50 14.84 -8.12
N HIS A 414 22.02 16.00 -7.67
CA HIS A 414 21.70 16.22 -6.25
C HIS A 414 20.61 15.27 -5.77
N ASP A 415 19.51 15.16 -6.52
CA ASP A 415 18.40 14.27 -6.17
C ASP A 415 18.87 12.80 -6.08
N ALA A 416 19.71 12.34 -7.03
CA ALA A 416 20.27 10.99 -7.00
C ALA A 416 21.14 10.75 -5.75
N LEU A 417 21.97 11.72 -5.36
CA LEU A 417 22.83 11.65 -4.16
C LEU A 417 22.05 11.72 -2.85
N ASP A 418 20.92 12.39 -2.82
CA ASP A 418 20.07 12.45 -1.64
C ASP A 418 19.24 11.16 -1.52
N ASN A 419 18.70 10.67 -2.64
CA ASN A 419 17.99 9.40 -2.68
C ASN A 419 18.88 8.21 -2.30
N SER A 420 20.17 8.22 -2.67
CA SER A 420 21.10 7.15 -2.28
C SER A 420 21.31 7.03 -0.76
N LYS A 421 20.95 8.06 0.01
CA LYS A 421 21.06 8.08 1.47
C LYS A 421 19.73 7.77 2.17
N VAL A 422 18.62 7.77 1.45
CA VAL A 422 17.27 7.60 2.01
C VAL A 422 16.67 6.28 1.49
N PRO A 423 16.60 5.23 2.31
CA PRO A 423 16.08 3.93 1.88
C PRO A 423 14.59 4.01 1.51
N ILE A 424 14.14 3.07 0.68
CA ILE A 424 12.72 2.80 0.40
C ILE A 424 12.31 1.61 1.27
N ASP A 425 11.84 1.90 2.47
CA ASP A 425 11.47 0.90 3.48
C ASP A 425 9.98 0.91 3.80
N GLY A 426 9.21 1.83 3.19
CA GLY A 426 7.80 2.04 3.51
C GLY A 426 7.59 2.73 4.86
N GLU A 427 8.66 3.05 5.59
CA GLU A 427 8.62 3.88 6.80
C GLU A 427 8.50 5.34 6.37
N THR A 428 7.28 5.74 6.01
CA THR A 428 6.92 7.15 5.78
C THR A 428 6.93 7.98 7.08
N GLY A 429 7.41 7.37 8.17
CA GLY A 429 7.14 7.72 9.55
C GLY A 429 5.68 7.50 9.95
N LEU A 430 4.71 7.39 9.03
CA LEU A 430 3.29 7.24 9.36
C LEU A 430 2.93 5.80 9.73
N PRO A 431 1.92 5.55 10.59
CA PRO A 431 1.48 4.20 10.92
C PRO A 431 0.73 3.51 9.76
N ASP A 432 0.72 2.17 9.80
CA ASP A 432 0.07 1.30 8.81
C ASP A 432 -1.40 1.72 8.56
N GLY A 433 -1.76 2.00 7.29
CA GLY A 433 -3.13 2.37 6.88
C GLY A 433 -3.39 3.89 6.73
N ALA A 434 -2.40 4.74 7.04
CA ALA A 434 -2.47 6.18 6.83
C ALA A 434 -1.99 6.62 5.43
N GLU A 435 -1.46 5.70 4.63
CA GLU A 435 -0.70 6.05 3.42
C GLU A 435 -1.58 6.39 2.21
N SER A 436 -2.91 6.20 2.32
CA SER A 436 -3.89 6.75 1.37
C SER A 436 -4.16 8.24 1.55
N CYS A 437 -3.78 8.80 2.70
CA CYS A 437 -3.90 10.22 3.01
C CYS A 437 -2.63 11.01 2.67
N LEU A 438 -1.57 10.31 2.24
CA LEU A 438 -0.40 10.96 1.67
C LEU A 438 -0.81 11.56 0.32
N THR A 439 -0.82 12.87 0.24
CA THR A 439 -0.60 13.50 -1.05
C THR A 439 0.83 13.22 -1.48
N PRO A 440 1.04 12.87 -2.74
CA PRO A 440 2.37 13.00 -3.28
C PRO A 440 2.75 14.50 -3.25
N PHE A 441 4.05 14.81 -3.12
CA PHE A 441 4.66 16.10 -3.45
C PHE A 441 4.85 17.19 -2.40
N GLY A 442 4.45 17.03 -1.14
CA GLY A 442 4.50 18.26 -0.32
C GLY A 442 3.46 19.28 -0.82
N ASP A 443 2.37 18.82 -1.45
CA ASP A 443 1.12 19.57 -1.62
C ASP A 443 0.16 19.20 -0.49
N PRO A 444 -0.62 20.13 0.09
CA PRO A 444 -1.60 19.77 1.11
C PRO A 444 -2.59 18.74 0.56
N ILE A 445 -3.12 17.85 1.41
CA ILE A 445 -4.31 17.05 1.09
C ILE A 445 -5.34 17.94 0.38
N GLU A 446 -5.57 17.71 -0.92
CA GLU A 446 -6.59 18.47 -1.65
C GLU A 446 -7.93 18.32 -0.95
N HIS A 447 -8.73 19.39 -0.94
CA HIS A 447 -10.05 19.49 -0.33
C HIS A 447 -10.95 18.30 -0.76
N ARG A 448 -11.03 17.27 0.09
CA ARG A 448 -11.69 15.99 -0.23
C ARG A 448 -12.62 15.51 0.87
N ASN A 449 -12.77 16.24 1.98
CA ASN A 449 -13.51 15.72 3.12
C ASN A 449 -14.25 16.78 3.96
N ASN A 450 -15.52 17.02 3.60
CA ASN A 450 -16.42 17.88 4.38
C ASN A 450 -17.05 17.16 5.58
N THR A 451 -16.58 15.97 5.96
CA THR A 451 -17.14 15.22 7.09
C THR A 451 -16.82 15.97 8.39
N ASN A 452 -17.86 16.37 9.13
CA ASN A 452 -17.67 17.03 10.42
C ASN A 452 -17.47 16.01 11.56
N PRO A 453 -17.02 16.42 12.77
CA PRO A 453 -16.76 15.50 13.87
C PRO A 453 -17.95 14.61 14.28
N TRP A 454 -19.20 15.08 14.10
CA TRP A 454 -20.39 14.28 14.41
C TRP A 454 -20.64 13.19 13.38
N GLU A 455 -20.43 13.49 12.10
CA GLU A 455 -20.54 12.54 11.02
C GLU A 455 -19.43 11.49 11.08
N LEU A 456 -18.22 11.87 11.51
CA LEU A 456 -17.14 10.92 11.82
C LEU A 456 -17.50 9.99 12.97
N GLY A 457 -18.04 10.51 14.06
CA GLY A 457 -18.53 9.70 15.18
C GLY A 457 -19.66 8.75 14.77
N TRP A 458 -20.56 9.19 13.89
CA TRP A 458 -21.61 8.34 13.35
C TRP A 458 -21.09 7.27 12.39
N SER A 459 -20.13 7.63 11.52
CA SER A 459 -19.41 6.72 10.61
C SER A 459 -18.68 5.63 11.40
N TRP A 460 -17.96 6.00 12.46
CA TRP A 460 -17.29 5.08 13.36
C TRP A 460 -18.29 4.17 14.08
N LEU A 461 -19.36 4.71 14.68
CA LEU A 461 -20.39 3.96 15.40
C LEU A 461 -21.10 2.92 14.53
N THR A 462 -21.32 3.23 13.24
CA THR A 462 -22.11 2.41 12.31
C THR A 462 -21.27 1.59 11.34
N GLY A 463 -19.95 1.82 11.30
CA GLY A 463 -19.03 1.17 10.36
C GLY A 463 -19.19 1.64 8.91
N SER A 464 -20.05 2.64 8.66
CA SER A 464 -20.26 3.20 7.32
C SER A 464 -19.16 4.21 6.98
N GLY A 465 -18.76 4.31 5.71
CA GLY A 465 -17.76 5.27 5.26
C GLY A 465 -16.31 4.75 5.31
N PRO A 466 -15.35 5.52 4.75
CA PRO A 466 -13.98 5.05 4.58
C PRO A 466 -13.29 4.77 5.93
N THR A 467 -12.33 3.85 5.93
CA THR A 467 -11.53 3.47 7.12
C THR A 467 -10.48 4.51 7.48
N SER A 468 -9.94 5.19 6.47
CA SER A 468 -9.02 6.33 6.61
C SER A 468 -9.70 7.62 6.17
N GLN A 469 -9.62 8.66 7.00
CA GLN A 469 -10.23 9.97 6.76
C GLN A 469 -9.13 11.02 6.68
N CYS A 470 -9.03 11.67 5.53
CA CYS A 470 -7.97 12.63 5.23
C CYS A 470 -8.58 14.04 5.16
N PHE A 471 -8.03 15.00 5.90
CA PHE A 471 -8.53 16.37 5.97
C PHE A 471 -7.48 17.37 5.49
N GLY A 472 -7.83 18.09 4.42
CA GLY A 472 -7.05 19.16 3.81
C GLY A 472 -7.24 20.52 4.49
N PRO A 473 -6.54 21.56 4.03
CA PRO A 473 -6.46 22.86 4.69
C PRO A 473 -7.79 23.61 4.78
N ASP A 474 -8.69 23.38 3.82
CA ASP A 474 -9.99 24.04 3.72
C ASP A 474 -11.13 23.23 4.37
N ASP A 475 -10.87 21.99 4.81
CA ASP A 475 -11.89 21.12 5.42
C ASP A 475 -12.34 21.66 6.79
N GLU A 476 -13.64 21.50 7.10
CA GLU A 476 -14.23 21.99 8.35
C GLU A 476 -13.54 21.39 9.59
N PHE A 477 -13.17 20.12 9.51
CA PHE A 477 -12.45 19.41 10.55
C PHE A 477 -11.07 20.01 10.82
N THR A 478 -10.33 20.35 9.76
CA THR A 478 -9.02 21.03 9.85
C THR A 478 -9.16 22.42 10.44
N ARG A 479 -10.20 23.18 10.05
CA ARG A 479 -10.47 24.50 10.63
C ARG A 479 -10.70 24.41 12.14
N LEU A 480 -11.57 23.48 12.57
CA LEU A 480 -11.82 23.25 13.99
C LEU A 480 -10.54 22.85 14.73
N TYR A 481 -9.77 21.90 14.18
CA TYR A 481 -8.51 21.46 14.76
C TYR A 481 -7.52 22.63 14.94
N ARG A 482 -7.36 23.49 13.93
CA ARG A 482 -6.46 24.67 13.96
C ARG A 482 -6.82 25.70 15.03
N GLU A 483 -8.09 25.81 15.41
CA GLU A 483 -8.55 26.74 16.44
C GLU A 483 -8.14 26.30 17.86
N HIS A 484 -7.60 25.09 18.03
CA HIS A 484 -7.24 24.57 19.35
C HIS A 484 -5.99 25.24 19.95
N SER A 485 -6.02 25.46 21.26
CA SER A 485 -4.92 26.11 22.01
C SER A 485 -3.59 25.35 21.91
N HIS A 486 -3.63 24.02 21.81
CA HIS A 486 -2.42 23.21 21.64
C HIS A 486 -1.80 23.41 20.25
N THR A 487 -2.59 23.35 19.18
CA THR A 487 -2.11 23.60 17.81
C THR A 487 -1.47 24.98 17.71
N GLN A 488 -2.14 26.01 18.24
CA GLN A 488 -1.59 27.37 18.31
C GLN A 488 -0.29 27.43 19.12
N GLY A 489 -0.20 26.67 20.22
CA GLY A 489 1.01 26.54 21.03
C GLY A 489 2.17 25.88 20.29
N VAL A 490 1.92 24.82 19.50
CA VAL A 490 2.93 24.16 18.66
C VAL A 490 3.47 25.14 17.62
N LEU A 491 2.59 25.84 16.91
CA LEU A 491 2.99 26.85 15.92
C LEU A 491 3.83 27.97 16.56
N ALA A 492 3.42 28.46 17.74
CA ALA A 492 4.18 29.45 18.49
C ALA A 492 5.53 28.92 18.97
N TYR A 493 5.62 27.65 19.38
CA TYR A 493 6.89 27.02 19.77
C TYR A 493 7.87 27.01 18.60
N PHE A 494 7.45 26.52 17.42
CA PHE A 494 8.32 26.47 16.24
C PHE A 494 8.70 27.86 15.73
N LEU A 495 7.77 28.82 15.76
CA LEU A 495 8.07 30.22 15.43
C LEU A 495 9.15 30.81 16.36
N ASN A 496 9.00 30.63 17.67
CA ASN A 496 9.93 31.16 18.67
C ASN A 496 11.29 30.47 18.64
N GLU A 497 11.31 29.14 18.48
CA GLU A 497 12.55 28.37 18.43
C GLU A 497 13.35 28.71 17.16
N TRP A 498 12.67 28.93 16.04
CA TRP A 498 13.29 29.40 14.81
C TRP A 498 13.81 30.85 14.93
N GLN A 499 13.03 31.79 15.47
CA GLN A 499 13.50 33.16 15.75
C GLN A 499 14.75 33.18 16.66
N ARG A 500 14.85 32.20 17.57
CA ARG A 500 15.96 32.08 18.52
C ARG A 500 17.22 31.45 17.92
N THR A 501 17.08 30.45 17.05
CA THR A 501 18.20 29.61 16.60
C THR A 501 18.59 29.81 15.14
N GLY A 502 17.66 30.20 14.27
CA GLY A 502 17.85 30.29 12.82
C GLY A 502 18.19 28.96 12.14
N LYS A 503 17.97 27.82 12.80
CA LYS A 503 18.38 26.49 12.32
C LYS A 503 17.18 25.57 12.13
N TYR A 504 16.99 25.11 10.90
CA TYR A 504 16.09 24.04 10.50
C TYR A 504 16.72 23.31 9.31
N GLU A 505 16.35 22.07 9.09
CA GLU A 505 16.77 21.28 7.91
C GLU A 505 15.56 21.07 7.01
N LEU A 506 15.61 21.57 5.78
CA LEU A 506 14.53 21.37 4.79
C LEU A 506 14.27 19.86 4.61
N GLY A 507 12.99 19.48 4.66
CA GLY A 507 12.55 18.08 4.59
C GLY A 507 12.67 17.29 5.90
N HIS A 508 13.33 17.81 6.95
CA HIS A 508 13.42 17.12 8.24
C HIS A 508 12.14 17.29 9.06
N THR A 509 11.59 16.18 9.57
CA THR A 509 10.32 16.19 10.31
C THR A 509 10.56 16.24 11.81
N TYR A 510 9.97 17.24 12.47
CA TYR A 510 10.03 17.43 13.92
C TYR A 510 8.70 17.01 14.57
N MET A 511 8.76 16.33 15.72
CA MET A 511 7.59 15.78 16.43
C MET A 511 7.18 16.64 17.63
N ASN A 512 5.86 16.77 17.89
CA ASN A 512 5.32 17.48 19.06
C ASN A 512 3.96 16.91 19.52
N ASP A 513 3.97 15.63 19.90
CA ASP A 513 2.76 14.84 20.12
C ASP A 513 1.83 15.37 21.24
N TYR A 514 0.52 15.19 21.02
CA TYR A 514 -0.51 15.46 22.00
C TYR A 514 -0.86 14.17 22.76
N MET A 515 -0.44 14.07 24.02
CA MET A 515 -0.74 12.90 24.87
C MET A 515 -1.70 13.27 26.01
N LEU A 516 -2.73 12.44 26.20
CA LEU A 516 -3.70 12.54 27.31
C LEU A 516 -3.31 11.71 28.55
N SER A 517 -2.28 10.85 28.44
CA SER A 517 -1.74 10.06 29.56
C SER A 517 -0.74 10.86 30.40
N GLY A 518 -0.84 10.76 31.74
CA GLY A 518 0.10 11.39 32.70
C GLY A 518 -0.52 12.48 33.59
N PHE A 519 0.26 13.02 34.54
CA PHE A 519 -0.22 13.99 35.54
C PHE A 519 -0.77 15.30 34.93
N ASP A 520 -0.29 15.70 33.75
CA ASP A 520 -0.74 16.88 33.00
C ASP A 520 -1.98 16.61 32.10
N GLY A 521 -2.34 15.34 31.88
CA GLY A 521 -3.43 14.93 30.98
C GLY A 521 -4.84 15.14 31.55
N ALA A 522 -4.99 15.07 32.88
CA ALA A 522 -6.28 15.21 33.57
C ALA A 522 -6.89 16.62 33.43
N GLY A 523 -6.06 17.67 33.34
CA GLY A 523 -6.52 19.03 33.10
C GLY A 523 -6.99 19.26 31.66
N LYS A 524 -6.24 18.74 30.68
CA LYS A 524 -6.55 18.77 29.24
C LYS A 524 -7.84 18.03 28.92
N TYR A 525 -8.04 16.87 29.53
CA TYR A 525 -9.25 16.06 29.43
C TYR A 525 -10.52 16.82 29.87
N MET A 526 -10.46 17.55 31.00
CA MET A 526 -11.61 18.30 31.52
C MET A 526 -12.01 19.52 30.66
N THR A 527 -11.06 20.13 29.96
CA THR A 527 -11.33 21.22 29.00
C THR A 527 -11.84 20.71 27.66
N ASP A 528 -11.36 19.56 27.19
CA ASP A 528 -11.61 19.09 25.82
C ASP A 528 -12.75 18.06 25.72
N TYR A 529 -13.11 17.34 26.79
CA TYR A 529 -14.22 16.37 26.82
C TYR A 529 -15.51 16.89 27.50
N GLY A 530 -15.53 18.14 27.99
CA GLY A 530 -16.76 18.84 28.44
C GLY A 530 -17.79 19.08 27.30
N THR A 531 -17.40 18.78 26.07
CA THR A 531 -18.17 18.93 24.83
C THR A 531 -19.28 17.87 24.69
N LEU A 532 -19.07 16.66 25.24
CA LEU A 532 -20.06 15.56 25.22
C LEU A 532 -21.23 15.81 26.17
N THR A 533 -20.97 16.45 27.32
CA THR A 533 -22.01 16.79 28.32
C THR A 533 -22.84 18.01 27.95
N THR A 534 -22.35 18.84 27.01
CA THR A 534 -23.02 20.06 26.53
C THR A 534 -23.61 19.93 25.13
N GLY A 535 -23.50 18.77 24.49
CA GLY A 535 -24.01 18.54 23.13
C GLY A 535 -23.33 19.39 22.05
N GLY A 536 -22.04 19.71 22.22
CA GLY A 536 -21.29 20.53 21.25
C GLY A 536 -21.30 22.04 21.52
N LEU A 537 -21.86 22.52 22.64
CA LEU A 537 -21.97 23.95 22.94
C LEU A 537 -20.71 24.57 23.55
N THR A 538 -19.79 23.78 24.13
CA THR A 538 -18.51 24.26 24.67
C THR A 538 -17.40 23.22 24.47
N GLY A 539 -16.34 23.55 23.69
CA GLY A 539 -15.15 22.70 23.47
C GLY A 539 -14.73 22.56 22.00
N ASN A 540 -13.56 21.97 21.72
CA ASN A 540 -13.05 21.71 20.36
C ASN A 540 -13.25 20.24 19.97
N LEU A 541 -14.33 19.97 19.23
CA LEU A 541 -14.75 18.60 18.87
C LEU A 541 -13.73 17.82 18.03
N ALA A 542 -12.83 18.49 17.28
CA ALA A 542 -11.79 17.79 16.52
C ALA A 542 -10.74 17.18 17.46
N TYR A 543 -10.29 17.92 18.48
CA TYR A 543 -9.38 17.42 19.51
C TYR A 543 -10.04 16.36 20.41
N THR A 544 -11.33 16.51 20.73
CA THR A 544 -12.10 15.50 21.48
C THR A 544 -12.20 14.18 20.70
N PHE A 545 -12.36 14.26 19.38
CA PHE A 545 -12.47 13.08 18.52
C PHE A 545 -11.11 12.39 18.33
N LEU A 546 -10.04 13.16 18.09
CA LEU A 546 -8.69 12.63 17.87
C LEU A 546 -8.04 12.04 19.13
N GLY A 547 -8.49 12.41 20.33
CA GLY A 547 -7.86 11.93 21.56
C GLY A 547 -6.35 12.22 21.60
N SER A 548 -5.55 11.24 22.02
CA SER A 548 -4.07 11.34 21.92
C SER A 548 -3.63 11.15 20.47
N HIS A 549 -2.79 12.04 19.96
CA HIS A 549 -2.42 12.03 18.54
C HIS A 549 -1.02 12.58 18.31
N GLN A 550 -0.38 12.11 17.24
CA GLN A 550 0.93 12.57 16.84
C GLN A 550 0.83 13.89 16.09
N VAL A 551 1.84 14.75 16.25
CA VAL A 551 1.93 16.03 15.55
C VAL A 551 3.30 16.17 14.92
N ARG A 552 3.33 16.49 13.64
CA ARG A 552 4.53 16.63 12.81
C ARG A 552 4.63 18.01 12.21
N MET A 553 5.86 18.49 12.15
CA MET A 553 6.23 19.78 11.56
C MET A 553 7.41 19.58 10.63
N THR A 554 7.21 19.80 9.32
CA THR A 554 8.25 19.59 8.29
C THR A 554 8.42 20.86 7.46
N PRO A 555 9.61 21.49 7.43
CA PRO A 555 9.85 22.66 6.59
C PRO A 555 10.00 22.21 5.13
N ILE A 556 9.13 22.70 4.25
CA ILE A 556 9.04 22.24 2.85
C ILE A 556 9.59 23.26 1.85
N ARG A 557 9.60 24.55 2.18
CA ARG A 557 10.10 25.60 1.29
C ARG A 557 10.53 26.84 2.05
N GLU A 558 11.71 27.36 1.75
CA GLU A 558 12.12 28.71 2.14
C GLU A 558 11.63 29.73 1.09
N ASN A 559 10.97 30.79 1.55
CA ASN A 559 10.42 31.86 0.72
C ASN A 559 11.45 33.00 0.57
N ALA A 560 11.30 33.79 -0.50
CA ALA A 560 12.25 34.87 -0.82
C ALA A 560 12.33 35.99 0.24
N ASP A 561 11.34 36.10 1.13
CA ASP A 561 11.30 37.06 2.25
C ASP A 561 11.96 36.52 3.54
N GLY A 562 12.53 35.31 3.49
CA GLY A 562 13.14 34.64 4.63
C GLY A 562 12.14 33.92 5.54
N SER A 563 10.85 33.88 5.18
CA SER A 563 9.88 33.00 5.83
C SER A 563 10.00 31.56 5.33
N VAL A 564 9.57 30.60 6.14
CA VAL A 564 9.60 29.18 5.82
C VAL A 564 8.18 28.66 5.80
N THR A 565 7.81 27.98 4.72
CA THR A 565 6.57 27.23 4.65
C THR A 565 6.80 25.87 5.32
N TRP A 566 6.03 25.60 6.35
CA TRP A 566 6.03 24.34 7.08
C TRP A 566 4.74 23.57 6.81
N ARG A 567 4.89 22.26 6.67
CA ARG A 567 3.80 21.29 6.70
C ARG A 567 3.49 20.91 8.14
N TYR A 568 2.25 21.10 8.55
CA TYR A 568 1.72 20.56 9.80
C TYR A 568 0.91 19.31 9.48
N THR A 569 1.23 18.18 10.12
CA THR A 569 0.45 16.94 10.00
C THR A 569 0.05 16.42 11.38
N ALA A 570 -1.25 16.21 11.62
CA ALA A 570 -1.77 15.50 12.78
C ALA A 570 -2.23 14.09 12.40
N TYR A 571 -1.93 13.11 13.24
CA TYR A 571 -2.32 11.72 13.02
C TYR A 571 -2.90 11.06 14.28
N ASN A 572 -4.05 10.41 14.13
CA ASN A 572 -4.62 9.53 15.16
C ASN A 572 -5.17 8.22 14.55
N GLU A 573 -5.12 7.16 15.35
CA GLU A 573 -5.94 5.96 15.21
C GLU A 573 -6.95 5.92 16.37
N SER A 574 -8.23 5.95 16.04
CA SER A 574 -9.32 5.93 17.02
C SER A 574 -9.85 4.51 17.17
N ASP A 575 -9.56 3.87 18.29
CA ASP A 575 -10.09 2.57 18.72
C ASP A 575 -11.19 2.71 19.80
N ILE A 576 -11.84 1.59 20.14
CA ILE A 576 -12.91 1.53 21.16
C ILE A 576 -12.44 1.93 22.57
N GLU A 577 -11.12 1.83 22.82
CA GLU A 577 -10.47 2.17 24.08
C GLU A 577 -10.38 3.70 24.26
N SER A 578 -10.25 4.44 23.16
CA SER A 578 -10.27 5.90 23.13
C SER A 578 -11.67 6.51 23.36
N ALA A 579 -12.74 5.77 23.06
CA ALA A 579 -14.13 6.24 23.19
C ALA A 579 -14.79 5.94 24.55
N THR A 580 -14.24 5.02 25.35
CA THR A 580 -14.87 4.50 26.58
C THR A 580 -14.19 4.93 27.88
N HIS A 581 -13.43 6.03 27.86
CA HIS A 581 -12.85 6.60 29.08
C HIS A 581 -13.63 7.83 29.61
N PRO A 582 -14.70 7.67 30.43
CA PRO A 582 -15.20 8.71 31.34
C PRO A 582 -14.77 8.45 32.80
N PRO A 583 -14.09 9.41 33.48
CA PRO A 583 -13.90 9.36 34.92
C PRO A 583 -15.19 9.80 35.63
N VAL A 584 -15.57 9.05 36.66
CA VAL A 584 -16.67 9.26 37.65
C VAL A 584 -17.83 8.25 37.61
N ILE A 585 -17.74 7.13 36.89
CA ILE A 585 -18.43 5.89 37.31
C ILE A 585 -17.51 4.70 37.00
N GLY A 586 -16.83 4.18 38.02
CA GLY A 586 -16.01 2.98 37.90
C GLY A 586 -16.83 1.77 37.46
N TYR A 587 -16.14 0.79 36.86
CA TYR A 587 -16.63 -0.51 36.43
C TYR A 587 -17.88 -0.99 37.18
N THR A 588 -18.95 -1.31 36.45
CA THR A 588 -19.96 -2.22 36.96
C THR A 588 -19.84 -3.53 36.20
N ASP A 589 -19.83 -4.64 36.95
CA ASP A 589 -19.64 -6.01 36.45
C ASP A 589 -20.59 -6.34 35.28
N TRP A 590 -21.78 -5.73 35.25
CA TRP A 590 -22.76 -5.93 34.19
C TRP A 590 -22.31 -5.41 32.81
N TRP A 591 -21.60 -4.28 32.72
CA TRP A 591 -21.22 -3.68 31.43
C TRP A 591 -20.02 -4.39 30.79
N SER A 592 -19.08 -4.84 31.62
CA SER A 592 -17.95 -5.70 31.21
C SER A 592 -18.42 -7.07 30.69
N ASP A 593 -19.47 -7.63 31.31
CA ASP A 593 -19.92 -9.00 31.04
C ASP A 593 -20.98 -9.13 29.91
N THR A 594 -21.53 -8.02 29.38
CA THR A 594 -22.62 -8.12 28.38
C THR A 594 -22.43 -7.31 27.09
N VAL A 595 -21.89 -6.10 27.14
CA VAL A 595 -21.81 -5.22 25.95
C VAL A 595 -20.37 -5.08 25.46
N GLY A 596 -19.40 -4.88 26.36
CA GLY A 596 -17.98 -4.83 26.00
C GLY A 596 -17.47 -6.13 25.38
N ALA A 597 -17.74 -7.28 26.03
CA ALA A 597 -17.33 -8.60 25.53
C ALA A 597 -18.12 -9.11 24.30
N PHE A 598 -19.23 -8.46 23.93
CA PHE A 598 -20.00 -8.79 22.73
C PHE A 598 -19.53 -8.00 21.51
N VAL A 599 -19.09 -6.75 21.71
CA VAL A 599 -18.56 -5.88 20.64
C VAL A 599 -17.13 -6.30 20.25
N ASP A 600 -16.26 -6.61 21.22
CA ASP A 600 -14.89 -7.12 20.96
C ASP A 600 -14.85 -8.49 20.27
N LYS A 601 -15.95 -9.26 20.33
CA LYS A 601 -16.01 -10.67 19.90
C LYS A 601 -16.68 -10.87 18.54
N VAL A 602 -17.26 -9.81 17.97
CA VAL A 602 -18.04 -9.87 16.72
C VAL A 602 -17.53 -8.91 15.65
N VAL A 603 -16.87 -7.81 16.04
CA VAL A 603 -16.35 -6.83 15.09
C VAL A 603 -14.84 -6.97 15.05
N GLY A 604 -14.31 -7.62 14.01
CA GLY A 604 -12.87 -7.59 13.72
C GLY A 604 -12.42 -6.22 13.22
N ASP A 605 -11.26 -6.16 12.56
CA ASP A 605 -10.66 -4.93 12.00
C ASP A 605 -11.52 -4.20 10.93
N GLU A 606 -12.68 -4.75 10.55
CA GLU A 606 -13.62 -4.15 9.59
C GLU A 606 -15.07 -4.31 10.08
N GLY A 607 -15.76 -3.20 10.38
CA GLY A 607 -17.16 -3.16 10.81
C GLY A 607 -17.51 -1.96 11.72
N PRO A 608 -18.74 -1.89 12.26
CA PRO A 608 -19.13 -0.87 13.24
C PRO A 608 -18.23 -0.89 14.48
N LEU A 609 -17.68 0.25 14.90
CA LEU A 609 -16.73 0.39 16.02
C LEU A 609 -15.29 -0.11 15.74
N SER A 610 -14.93 -0.42 14.49
CA SER A 610 -13.55 -0.75 14.11
C SER A 610 -12.62 0.48 14.20
N PRO A 611 -11.28 0.27 14.33
CA PRO A 611 -10.32 1.36 14.24
C PRO A 611 -10.52 2.21 12.98
N LYS A 612 -10.49 3.53 13.15
CA LYS A 612 -10.52 4.50 12.04
C LYS A 612 -9.31 5.41 12.16
N THR A 613 -8.61 5.66 11.06
CA THR A 613 -7.47 6.60 11.02
C THR A 613 -7.91 7.98 10.58
N GLN A 614 -7.36 9.02 11.21
CA GLN A 614 -7.57 10.42 10.83
C GLN A 614 -6.23 11.09 10.58
N VAL A 615 -6.12 11.73 9.42
CA VAL A 615 -4.97 12.55 9.03
C VAL A 615 -5.43 13.96 8.75
N ILE A 616 -4.84 14.94 9.42
CA ILE A 616 -5.07 16.36 9.18
C ILE A 616 -3.78 16.95 8.63
N GLU A 617 -3.83 17.61 7.48
CA GLU A 617 -2.66 18.26 6.90
C GLU A 617 -2.97 19.68 6.42
N PHE A 618 -2.08 20.61 6.77
CA PHE A 618 -2.14 21.97 6.25
C PHE A 618 -0.76 22.63 6.27
N ASP A 619 -0.54 23.56 5.34
CA ASP A 619 0.67 24.37 5.32
C ASP A 619 0.50 25.65 6.13
N VAL A 620 1.60 26.07 6.75
CA VAL A 620 1.71 27.27 7.56
C VAL A 620 3.04 27.95 7.27
N THR A 621 2.99 29.22 6.88
CA THR A 621 4.20 30.02 6.70
C THR A 621 4.58 30.68 8.02
N LEU A 622 5.79 30.37 8.51
CA LEU A 622 6.40 30.97 9.70
C LEU A 622 7.52 31.90 9.22
N GLY A 623 7.40 33.19 9.52
CA GLY A 623 8.29 34.26 9.03
C GLY A 623 8.83 35.16 10.15
N PRO A 624 9.93 35.91 9.91
CA PRO A 624 10.55 36.75 10.93
C PRO A 624 9.59 37.78 11.53
#